data_AF-A0A8H4NYW0-F1
#
_entry.id   AF-A0A8H4NYW0-F1
#
_cell.length_a   1.000
_cell.length_b   1.000
_cell.length_c   1.000
_cell.angle_alpha   90.00
_cell.angle_beta   90.00
_cell.angle_gamma   90.00
#
_symmetry.space_group_name_H-M   'P 1'
#
loop_
_entity.id
_entity.type
_entity.pdbx_description
1 polymer ?
#
loop_
_entity_poly.entity_id
_entity_poly.type
_entity_poly.pdbx_seq_one_letter_code
_entity_poly.pdbx_strand_id
1 'polypeptide(L)'
;YYFEKDQLVWGSIGVGPGNGHVHDWENIIIFAQGDEVKRVAPSCHGKYSGATSTPRLDGTRAKVVYHKDGASTHCFRMANEADDGIENHTGQWFLGNLVGWDNWPVLDGSSLRDRVYNAWPGGVGPKFWDADDKFTNTLRDAAGDSVPGFDPAVDE
;
A
#
# COMPACT_ATOMS: atom_id res chain seq x y z
N TYR A 1 1.15 -3.47 2.86
CA TYR A 1 0.19 -4.20 3.70
C TYR A 1 -0.23 -5.46 2.97
N TYR A 2 -0.35 -6.56 3.72
CA TYR A 2 -0.83 -7.83 3.19
C TYR A 2 -2.11 -8.20 3.91
N PHE A 3 -3.11 -8.64 3.16
CA PHE A 3 -4.33 -9.23 3.69
C PHE A 3 -4.50 -10.63 3.10
N GLU A 4 -5.02 -11.57 3.89
CA GLU A 4 -5.17 -12.97 3.46
C GLU A 4 -6.20 -13.14 2.33
N LYS A 5 -7.11 -12.18 2.18
CA LYS A 5 -8.17 -12.18 1.17
C LYS A 5 -8.62 -10.75 0.88
N ASP A 6 -9.07 -10.53 -0.34
CA ASP A 6 -9.89 -9.39 -0.72
C ASP A 6 -11.28 -9.89 -1.13
N GLN A 7 -12.31 -9.53 -0.36
CA GLN A 7 -13.66 -10.02 -0.60
C GLN A 7 -14.59 -8.93 -1.11
N LEU A 8 -15.21 -9.20 -2.25
CA LEU A 8 -16.18 -8.31 -2.86
C LEU A 8 -17.58 -8.46 -2.25
N VAL A 9 -18.05 -9.70 -2.01
CA VAL A 9 -19.32 -9.99 -1.31
C VAL A 9 -19.08 -11.10 -0.28
N TRP A 10 -19.90 -11.13 0.77
CA TRP A 10 -19.88 -12.22 1.76
C TRP A 10 -19.98 -13.58 1.08
N GLY A 11 -18.96 -14.41 1.27
CA GLY A 11 -18.89 -15.75 0.71
C GLY A 11 -18.40 -15.84 -0.74
N SER A 12 -18.09 -14.73 -1.43
CA SER A 12 -17.47 -14.78 -2.76
C SER A 12 -15.94 -14.64 -2.68
N ILE A 13 -15.25 -15.76 -2.81
CA ILE A 13 -13.84 -15.84 -3.20
C ILE A 13 -13.85 -16.66 -4.48
N GLY A 14 -13.49 -16.07 -5.62
CA GLY A 14 -13.68 -16.72 -6.91
C GLY A 14 -12.74 -16.22 -7.99
N VAL A 15 -12.56 -17.03 -9.03
CA VAL A 15 -11.82 -16.66 -10.24
C VAL A 15 -12.77 -15.98 -11.23
N GLY A 16 -12.65 -14.65 -11.39
CA GLY A 16 -13.36 -13.88 -12.41
C GLY A 16 -13.47 -12.38 -12.10
N PRO A 17 -13.68 -11.52 -13.11
CA PRO A 17 -13.90 -10.09 -12.89
C PRO A 17 -15.18 -9.87 -12.06
N GLY A 18 -15.07 -9.14 -10.95
CA GLY A 18 -16.16 -8.93 -10.00
C GLY A 18 -16.27 -9.96 -8.87
N ASN A 19 -15.32 -10.88 -8.73
CA ASN A 19 -15.18 -11.76 -7.57
C ASN A 19 -13.97 -11.35 -6.72
N GLY A 20 -14.06 -11.59 -5.40
CA GLY A 20 -12.90 -11.42 -4.52
C GLY A 20 -11.79 -12.43 -4.81
N HIS A 21 -10.57 -12.16 -4.35
CA HIS A 21 -9.41 -13.03 -4.53
C HIS A 21 -8.76 -13.43 -3.21
N VAL A 22 -8.08 -14.58 -3.22
CA VAL A 22 -7.17 -14.95 -2.14
C VAL A 22 -5.94 -14.06 -2.26
N HIS A 23 -5.51 -13.52 -1.13
CA HIS A 23 -4.40 -12.57 -0.98
C HIS A 23 -4.67 -11.18 -1.54
N ASP A 24 -4.25 -10.17 -0.81
CA ASP A 24 -4.29 -8.77 -1.22
C ASP A 24 -3.01 -8.06 -0.80
N TRP A 25 -2.48 -7.24 -1.72
CA TRP A 25 -1.25 -6.48 -1.52
C TRP A 25 -1.50 -5.02 -1.87
N GLU A 26 -1.64 -4.21 -0.83
CA GLU A 26 -1.88 -2.78 -0.94
C GLU A 26 -0.73 -2.01 -0.26
N ASN A 27 -0.43 -0.81 -0.74
CA ASN A 27 0.67 0.02 -0.24
C ASN A 27 0.27 1.49 -0.12
N ILE A 28 1.03 2.23 0.67
CA ILE A 28 0.97 3.68 0.71
C ILE A 28 2.37 4.19 0.45
N ILE A 29 2.53 5.06 -0.53
CA ILE A 29 3.79 5.76 -0.80
C ILE A 29 3.72 7.13 -0.15
N ILE A 30 4.72 7.44 0.66
CA ILE A 30 4.84 8.71 1.36
C ILE A 30 6.12 9.38 0.85
N PHE A 31 5.95 10.52 0.19
CA PHE A 31 7.07 11.39 -0.18
C PHE A 31 7.28 12.38 0.96
N ALA A 32 8.51 12.41 1.46
CA ALA A 32 8.91 13.30 2.55
C ALA A 32 10.17 14.07 2.17
N GLN A 33 10.32 15.26 2.73
CA GLN A 33 11.54 16.06 2.63
C GLN A 33 11.89 16.56 4.03
N GLY A 34 13.02 16.07 4.56
CA GLY A 34 13.31 16.20 5.99
C GLY A 34 12.22 15.52 6.83
N ASP A 35 11.70 16.23 7.83
CA ASP A 35 10.64 15.73 8.72
C ASP A 35 9.22 16.02 8.21
N GLU A 36 9.07 16.57 7.01
CA GLU A 36 7.79 17.00 6.47
C GLU A 36 7.26 16.03 5.40
N VAL A 37 6.02 15.59 5.58
CA VAL A 37 5.28 14.82 4.57
C VAL A 37 4.84 15.76 3.45
N LYS A 38 5.34 15.54 2.24
CA LYS A 38 5.04 16.35 1.04
C LYS A 38 3.90 15.78 0.21
N ARG A 39 3.76 14.46 0.17
CA ARG A 39 2.70 13.79 -0.57
C ARG A 39 2.43 12.40 0.00
N VAL A 40 1.17 12.01 0.00
CA VAL A 40 0.74 10.65 0.35
C VAL A 40 -0.06 10.09 -0.82
N ALA A 41 0.31 8.90 -1.26
CA ALA A 41 -0.28 8.21 -2.38
C ALA A 41 -0.73 6.81 -1.93
N PRO A 42 -1.97 6.67 -1.44
CA PRO A 42 -2.56 5.37 -1.16
C PRO A 42 -2.85 4.62 -2.46
N SER A 43 -2.52 3.32 -2.52
CA SER A 43 -2.87 2.50 -3.68
C SER A 43 -4.37 2.16 -3.70
N CYS A 44 -4.94 2.17 -4.89
CA CYS A 44 -6.27 1.64 -5.14
C CYS A 44 -6.38 0.99 -6.52
N HIS A 45 -6.64 -0.33 -6.53
CA HIS A 45 -6.73 -1.16 -7.73
C HIS A 45 -5.53 -0.99 -8.66
N GLY A 46 -4.34 -0.91 -8.06
CA GLY A 46 -3.08 -0.72 -8.75
C GLY A 46 -2.74 0.71 -9.18
N LYS A 47 -3.60 1.69 -8.92
CA LYS A 47 -3.41 3.11 -9.24
C LYS A 47 -3.22 3.96 -7.98
N TYR A 48 -2.87 5.23 -8.17
CA TYR A 48 -2.66 6.22 -7.11
C TYR A 48 -3.53 7.47 -7.26
N SER A 49 -4.74 7.32 -7.81
CA SER A 49 -5.64 8.45 -8.10
C SER A 49 -6.09 9.22 -6.86
N GLY A 50 -5.99 8.63 -5.66
CA GLY A 50 -6.27 9.30 -4.39
C GLY A 50 -5.07 10.05 -3.78
N ALA A 51 -3.96 10.18 -4.51
CA ALA A 51 -2.76 10.83 -4.00
C ALA A 51 -2.95 12.34 -3.79
N THR A 52 -2.41 12.87 -2.69
CA THR A 52 -2.59 14.27 -2.29
C THR A 52 -1.33 14.84 -1.64
N SER A 53 -1.11 16.14 -1.85
CA SER A 53 -0.08 16.93 -1.17
C SER A 53 -0.60 17.67 0.07
N THR A 54 -1.88 17.47 0.43
CA THR A 54 -2.50 17.98 1.66
C THR A 54 -3.14 16.85 2.47
N PRO A 55 -2.37 15.83 2.88
CA PRO A 55 -2.91 14.67 3.60
C PRO A 55 -3.40 15.04 5.00
N ARG A 56 -4.40 14.31 5.52
CA ARG A 56 -4.66 14.29 6.97
C ARG A 56 -3.52 13.58 7.66
N LEU A 57 -2.96 14.21 8.68
CA LEU A 57 -1.87 13.68 9.49
C LEU A 57 -2.25 13.63 10.97
N ASP A 58 -1.67 12.69 11.70
CA ASP A 58 -1.51 12.71 13.16
C ASP A 58 -0.01 12.89 13.47
N GLY A 59 0.41 14.12 13.78
CA GLY A 59 1.81 14.52 13.76
C GLY A 59 2.40 14.36 12.35
N THR A 60 3.38 13.47 12.19
CA THR A 60 3.99 13.13 10.89
C THR A 60 3.40 11.85 10.27
N ARG A 61 2.37 11.25 10.88
CA ARG A 61 1.78 9.98 10.43
C ARG A 61 0.58 10.24 9.52
N ALA A 62 0.65 9.76 8.29
CA ALA A 62 -0.48 9.82 7.37
C ALA A 62 -1.67 8.97 7.85
N LYS A 63 -2.87 9.56 7.83
CA LYS A 63 -4.12 8.87 8.15
C LYS A 63 -4.76 8.33 6.87
N VAL A 64 -4.76 7.01 6.74
CA VAL A 64 -5.26 6.28 5.57
C VAL A 64 -6.17 5.15 6.00
N VAL A 65 -7.17 4.84 5.18
CA VAL A 65 -8.19 3.85 5.48
C VAL A 65 -8.17 2.78 4.41
N TYR A 66 -7.98 1.52 4.83
CA TYR A 66 -8.30 0.37 4.00
C TYR A 66 -9.82 0.20 4.02
N HIS A 67 -10.47 0.39 2.87
CA HIS A 67 -11.91 0.39 2.76
C HIS A 67 -12.36 -0.50 1.61
N LYS A 68 -13.62 -0.93 1.69
CA LYS A 68 -14.29 -1.51 0.54
C LYS A 68 -14.63 -0.40 -0.45
N ASP A 69 -14.19 -0.54 -1.70
CA ASP A 69 -14.40 0.47 -2.74
C ASP A 69 -15.76 0.27 -3.44
N GLY A 70 -16.81 0.73 -2.77
CA GLY A 70 -18.19 0.59 -3.25
C GLY A 70 -18.58 -0.87 -3.47
N ALA A 71 -18.90 -1.22 -4.72
CA ALA A 71 -19.25 -2.59 -5.12
C ALA A 71 -18.03 -3.43 -5.52
N SER A 72 -16.82 -2.87 -5.48
CA SER A 72 -15.56 -3.53 -5.82
C SER A 72 -14.91 -4.22 -4.62
N THR A 73 -13.69 -4.68 -4.84
CA THR A 73 -12.70 -5.13 -3.85
C THR A 73 -12.17 -3.96 -3.02
N HIS A 74 -11.29 -4.23 -2.07
CA HIS A 74 -10.78 -3.23 -1.15
C HIS A 74 -9.65 -2.40 -1.77
N CYS A 75 -9.41 -1.24 -1.19
CA CYS A 75 -8.20 -0.46 -1.43
C CYS A 75 -7.93 0.55 -0.32
N PHE A 76 -6.82 1.28 -0.40
CA PHE A 76 -6.58 2.43 0.47
C PHE A 76 -7.16 3.73 -0.12
N ARG A 77 -7.64 4.58 0.79
CA ARG A 77 -7.91 6.00 0.53
C ARG A 77 -7.35 6.87 1.64
N MET A 78 -7.25 8.17 1.37
CA MET A 78 -7.03 9.15 2.42
C MET A 78 -8.22 9.17 3.39
N ALA A 79 -7.92 9.32 4.68
CA ALA A 79 -8.94 9.50 5.69
C ALA A 79 -9.68 10.85 5.52
N ASN A 80 -10.91 10.91 5.98
CA ASN A 80 -11.72 12.12 6.18
C ASN A 80 -12.08 12.29 7.67
N GLU A 81 -12.89 13.29 8.01
CA GLU A 81 -13.29 13.57 9.40
C GLU A 81 -14.14 12.46 10.03
N ALA A 82 -15.01 11.81 9.25
CA ALA A 82 -15.87 10.75 9.76
C ALA A 82 -15.08 9.51 10.18
N ASP A 83 -13.88 9.30 9.61
CA ASP A 83 -13.02 8.16 9.94
C ASP A 83 -12.41 8.23 11.36
N ASP A 84 -12.58 9.35 12.08
CA ASP A 84 -12.30 9.41 13.51
C ASP A 84 -13.33 8.61 14.34
N GLY A 85 -14.48 8.25 13.73
CA GLY A 85 -15.39 7.21 14.20
C GLY A 85 -14.89 5.80 13.85
N ILE A 86 -13.79 5.39 14.46
CA ILE A 86 -13.01 4.21 14.09
C ILE A 86 -13.84 2.90 14.15
N GLU A 87 -13.92 2.19 13.02
CA GLU A 87 -14.77 0.99 12.88
C GLU A 87 -14.08 -0.33 13.24
N ASN A 88 -12.76 -0.35 13.34
CA ASN A 88 -12.03 -1.58 13.62
C ASN A 88 -12.20 -2.03 15.09
N HIS A 89 -11.98 -3.32 15.36
CA HIS A 89 -12.21 -3.94 16.68
C HIS A 89 -11.45 -3.32 17.86
N THR A 90 -10.37 -2.56 17.59
CA THR A 90 -9.60 -1.88 18.64
C THR A 90 -10.19 -0.53 19.03
N GLY A 91 -11.05 0.04 18.18
CA GLY A 91 -11.54 1.42 18.32
C GLY A 91 -10.43 2.48 18.22
N GLN A 92 -9.26 2.12 17.70
CA GLN A 92 -8.08 2.97 17.61
C GLN A 92 -7.47 2.97 16.20
N TRP A 93 -6.76 4.04 15.84
CA TRP A 93 -5.95 4.06 14.63
C TRP A 93 -4.87 3.00 14.76
N PHE A 94 -4.82 2.09 13.80
CA PHE A 94 -3.88 0.97 13.84
C PHE A 94 -2.51 1.40 13.32
N LEU A 95 -1.47 1.21 14.13
CA LEU A 95 -0.08 1.33 13.72
C LEU A 95 0.55 -0.05 13.76
N GLY A 96 0.80 -0.61 12.57
CA GLY A 96 1.41 -1.93 12.44
C GLY A 96 2.90 -1.91 12.76
N ASN A 97 3.42 -3.06 13.20
CA ASN A 97 4.86 -3.28 13.28
C ASN A 97 5.46 -3.22 11.86
N LEU A 98 6.59 -2.51 11.71
CA LEU A 98 7.27 -2.34 10.44
C LEU A 98 8.52 -3.22 10.37
N VAL A 99 8.62 -4.01 9.31
CA VAL A 99 9.88 -4.65 8.90
C VAL A 99 10.48 -3.78 7.79
N GLY A 100 11.59 -3.10 8.08
CA GLY A 100 12.31 -2.30 7.09
C GLY A 100 12.94 -3.17 6.01
N TRP A 101 13.16 -2.61 4.82
CA TRP A 101 13.71 -3.32 3.66
C TRP A 101 15.04 -4.05 3.93
N ASP A 102 15.88 -3.50 4.81
CA ASP A 102 17.17 -4.10 5.20
C ASP A 102 17.10 -4.95 6.47
N ASN A 103 15.92 -5.09 7.08
CA ASN A 103 15.72 -5.75 8.38
C ASN A 103 14.86 -7.02 8.27
N TRP A 104 14.82 -7.65 7.10
CA TRP A 104 14.10 -8.91 6.92
C TRP A 104 14.76 -10.05 7.71
N PRO A 105 14.02 -10.81 8.52
CA PRO A 105 14.57 -11.95 9.25
C PRO A 105 15.06 -13.05 8.31
N VAL A 106 16.07 -13.80 8.79
CA VAL A 106 16.50 -15.06 8.19
C VAL A 106 15.96 -16.20 9.06
N LEU A 107 15.23 -17.14 8.45
CA LEU A 107 14.73 -18.34 9.12
C LEU A 107 15.26 -19.57 8.37
N ASP A 108 15.77 -20.56 9.12
CA ASP A 108 16.29 -21.82 8.57
C ASP A 108 17.30 -21.64 7.43
N GLY A 109 18.16 -20.64 7.54
CA GLY A 109 19.18 -20.32 6.52
C GLY A 109 18.64 -19.65 5.25
N SER A 110 17.38 -19.23 5.21
CA SER A 110 16.80 -18.48 4.09
C SER A 110 16.28 -17.12 4.53
N SER A 111 16.54 -16.09 3.72
CA SER A 111 15.93 -14.77 3.89
C SER A 111 14.42 -14.86 3.71
N LEU A 112 13.63 -14.31 4.64
CA LEU A 112 12.19 -14.20 4.47
C LEU A 112 11.82 -13.32 3.27
N ARG A 113 12.66 -12.33 2.92
CA ARG A 113 12.46 -11.49 1.73
C ARG A 113 12.46 -12.34 0.46
N ASP A 114 13.44 -13.24 0.34
CA ASP A 114 13.57 -14.10 -0.83
C ASP A 114 12.45 -15.15 -0.88
N ARG A 115 12.02 -15.67 0.28
CA ARG A 115 10.85 -16.55 0.37
C ARG A 115 9.57 -15.85 -0.11
N VAL A 116 9.34 -14.60 0.29
CA VAL A 116 8.20 -13.82 -0.21
C VAL A 116 8.33 -13.61 -1.70
N TYR A 117 9.47 -13.13 -2.20
CA TYR A 117 9.68 -12.91 -3.63
C TYR A 117 9.37 -14.16 -4.47
N ASN A 118 9.89 -15.32 -4.07
CA ASN A 118 9.69 -16.58 -4.77
C ASN A 118 8.25 -17.12 -4.69
N ALA A 119 7.46 -16.68 -3.69
CA ALA A 119 6.06 -17.06 -3.57
C ALA A 119 5.14 -16.32 -4.56
N TRP A 120 5.63 -15.24 -5.20
CA TRP A 120 4.83 -14.36 -6.06
C TRP A 120 5.40 -14.25 -7.49
N PRO A 121 5.41 -15.34 -8.29
CA PRO A 121 5.91 -15.31 -9.67
C PRO A 121 5.00 -14.51 -10.64
N GLY A 122 3.80 -14.10 -10.21
CA GLY A 122 2.84 -13.30 -10.96
C GLY A 122 1.55 -13.02 -10.16
N GLY A 123 0.63 -12.23 -10.71
CA GLY A 123 -0.67 -11.91 -10.08
C GLY A 123 -0.63 -10.70 -9.13
N VAL A 124 -1.48 -10.72 -8.10
CA VAL A 124 -1.55 -9.70 -7.03
C VAL A 124 -0.36 -9.89 -6.10
N GLY A 125 0.81 -9.44 -6.57
CA GLY A 125 2.07 -9.51 -5.85
C GLY A 125 2.41 -8.19 -5.16
N PRO A 126 3.32 -8.24 -4.19
CA PRO A 126 3.82 -7.03 -3.55
C PRO A 126 4.61 -6.12 -4.52
N LYS A 127 4.45 -4.80 -4.37
CA LYS A 127 5.00 -3.78 -5.28
C LYS A 127 6.34 -3.15 -4.85
N PHE A 128 7.08 -3.79 -3.96
CA PHE A 128 8.31 -3.22 -3.39
C PHE A 128 9.60 -3.89 -3.90
N TRP A 129 9.51 -4.62 -5.03
CA TRP A 129 10.65 -5.13 -5.79
C TRP A 129 10.68 -4.49 -7.17
N ASP A 130 11.88 -4.16 -7.66
CA ASP A 130 12.05 -3.53 -8.98
C ASP A 130 12.24 -4.53 -10.13
N ALA A 131 11.52 -5.65 -10.08
CA ALA A 131 11.47 -6.57 -11.21
C ALA A 131 10.66 -5.90 -12.33
N ASP A 132 11.22 -5.85 -13.55
CA ASP A 132 10.62 -5.17 -14.71
C ASP A 132 10.26 -3.69 -14.44
N ASP A 133 11.13 -2.97 -13.71
CA ASP A 133 10.95 -1.56 -13.30
C ASP A 133 9.66 -1.30 -12.52
N LYS A 134 9.04 -2.33 -11.91
CA LYS A 134 7.74 -2.19 -11.24
C LYS A 134 7.78 -1.24 -10.06
N PHE A 135 8.84 -1.27 -9.26
CA PHE A 135 8.95 -0.39 -8.10
C PHE A 135 9.18 1.04 -8.57
N THR A 136 10.11 1.23 -9.50
CA THR A 136 10.43 2.52 -10.11
C THR A 136 9.18 3.15 -10.75
N ASN A 137 8.43 2.40 -11.57
CA ASN A 137 7.20 2.89 -12.21
C ASN A 137 6.08 3.15 -11.19
N THR A 138 5.98 2.32 -10.15
CA THR A 138 5.03 2.55 -9.05
C THR A 138 5.34 3.87 -8.32
N LEU A 139 6.62 4.19 -8.08
CA LEU A 139 7.03 5.47 -7.51
C LEU A 139 6.72 6.65 -8.45
N ARG A 140 6.94 6.51 -9.76
CA ARG A 140 6.57 7.54 -10.75
C ARG A 140 5.08 7.81 -10.75
N ASP A 141 4.25 6.77 -10.80
CA ASP A 141 2.79 6.90 -10.80
C ASP A 141 2.27 7.57 -9.52
N ALA A 142 2.87 7.23 -8.36
CA ALA A 142 2.52 7.82 -7.08
C ALA A 142 2.97 9.30 -6.96
N ALA A 143 4.14 9.63 -7.48
CA ALA A 143 4.66 10.99 -7.50
C ALA A 143 3.80 11.89 -8.41
N GLY A 144 3.56 11.45 -9.65
CA GLY A 144 3.05 12.28 -10.73
C GLY A 144 3.84 13.59 -10.84
N ASP A 145 3.17 14.67 -11.22
CA ASP A 145 3.81 16.00 -11.32
C ASP A 145 3.88 16.74 -9.97
N SER A 146 3.51 16.09 -8.87
CA SER A 146 3.33 16.73 -7.54
C SER A 146 4.55 16.60 -6.62
N VAL A 147 5.64 16.00 -7.09
CA VAL A 147 6.91 15.86 -6.35
C VAL A 147 8.06 16.32 -7.27
N PRO A 148 8.20 17.64 -7.49
CA PRO A 148 9.17 18.16 -8.44
C PRO A 148 10.61 17.83 -8.01
N GLY A 149 11.42 17.39 -8.97
CA GLY A 149 12.82 17.03 -8.75
C GLY A 149 13.04 15.60 -8.24
N PHE A 150 11.98 14.83 -7.97
CA PHE A 150 12.09 13.41 -7.64
C PHE A 150 12.16 12.56 -8.92
N ASP A 151 13.25 11.81 -9.10
CA ASP A 151 13.36 10.76 -10.11
C ASP A 151 13.66 9.41 -9.43
N PRO A 152 12.74 8.44 -9.45
CA PRO A 152 12.95 7.15 -8.78
C PRO A 152 13.98 6.25 -9.49
N ALA A 153 14.49 6.62 -10.67
CA ALA A 153 15.52 5.86 -11.38
C ALA A 153 16.95 6.38 -11.17
N VAL A 154 17.11 7.42 -10.33
CA VAL A 154 18.41 8.03 -10.06
C VAL A 154 18.62 8.10 -8.56
N ASP A 155 19.72 7.52 -8.07
CA ASP A 155 20.22 7.80 -6.73
C ASP A 155 21.08 9.08 -6.80
N GLU A 156 20.72 10.09 -6.02
CA GLU A 156 21.52 11.32 -5.81
C GLU A 156 22.43 11.21 -4.58
#